data_AF-A0AB74LZW2-F1
#
_entry.id   AF-A0AB74LZW2-F1
#
_cell.length_a   1.000
_cell.length_b   1.000
_cell.length_c   1.000
_cell.angle_alpha   90.00
_cell.angle_beta   90.00
_cell.angle_gamma   90.00
#
_symmetry.space_group_name_H-M   'P 1'
#
loop_
_entity.id
_entity.type
_entity.pdbx_description
1 polymer ?
#
loop_
_entity_poly.entity_id
_entity_poly.type
_entity_poly.pdbx_seq_one_letter_code
_entity_poly.pdbx_strand_id
1 'polypeptide(L)'
;MSGSSLPQNLAIPGDKIARYLLNPDHPQGGSKARFFLGFGFSRERTTEFADALFLQALRASVRMVTPTSPDRRVIACIGPIATPSGREPWIRTVWLVERDEVGRLVTAHPDRARSA
;
A
#
# COMPACT_ATOMS: atom_id res chain seq x y z
N MET A 1 10.94 16.74 17.56
CA MET A 1 9.64 16.10 17.27
C MET A 1 9.68 15.57 15.84
N SER A 2 10.10 14.30 15.67
CA SER A 2 10.18 13.64 14.36
C SER A 2 8.82 13.07 13.98
N GLY A 3 7.92 13.90 13.45
CA GLY A 3 6.61 13.48 12.94
C GLY A 3 6.60 13.15 11.43
N SER A 4 7.77 13.02 10.80
CA SER A 4 7.94 12.98 9.34
C SER A 4 8.24 11.60 8.75
N SER A 5 8.32 10.55 9.57
CA SER A 5 8.67 9.19 9.12
C SER A 5 7.47 8.25 9.14
N LEU A 6 7.55 7.21 8.31
CA LEU A 6 6.67 6.05 8.39
C LEU A 6 6.81 5.39 9.78
N PRO A 7 5.70 5.02 10.45
CA PRO A 7 5.78 4.32 11.72
C PRO A 7 6.41 2.94 11.59
N GLN A 8 6.91 2.40 12.70
CA GLN A 8 7.51 1.06 12.75
C GLN A 8 6.47 -0.05 12.59
N ASN A 9 5.25 0.18 13.10
CA ASN A 9 4.16 -0.78 13.01
C ASN A 9 3.23 -0.41 11.86
N LEU A 10 3.04 -1.34 10.91
CA LEU A 10 2.11 -1.19 9.80
C LEU A 10 1.03 -2.24 9.87
N ALA A 11 -0.23 -1.80 9.90
CA ALA A 11 -1.39 -2.68 9.87
C ALA A 11 -1.85 -2.91 8.42
N ILE A 12 -1.69 -4.15 7.96
CA ILE A 12 -2.06 -4.62 6.62
C ILE A 12 -2.99 -5.83 6.76
N PRO A 13 -4.29 -5.63 7.06
CA PRO A 13 -5.20 -6.75 7.29
C PRO A 13 -5.41 -7.58 6.02
N GLY A 14 -5.31 -8.91 6.12
CA GLY A 14 -5.58 -9.83 5.00
C GLY A 14 -6.96 -9.63 4.39
N ASP A 15 -7.97 -9.34 5.21
CA ASP A 15 -9.33 -8.98 4.76
C ASP A 15 -9.36 -7.75 3.85
N LYS A 16 -8.55 -6.73 4.16
CA LYS A 16 -8.44 -5.53 3.32
C LYS A 16 -7.78 -5.85 1.98
N ILE A 17 -6.86 -6.82 1.96
CA ILE A 17 -6.30 -7.32 0.71
C ILE A 17 -7.37 -8.09 -0.08
N ALA A 18 -7.93 -9.16 0.49
CA ALA A 18 -8.82 -10.08 -0.22
C ALA A 18 -10.15 -9.45 -0.65
N ARG A 19 -10.71 -8.54 0.16
CA ARG A 19 -12.04 -7.95 -0.07
C ARG A 19 -12.01 -6.61 -0.78
N TYR A 20 -10.85 -5.95 -0.83
CA TYR A 20 -10.69 -4.64 -1.49
C TYR A 20 -9.56 -4.62 -2.53
N LEU A 21 -8.30 -4.86 -2.16
CA LEU A 21 -7.17 -4.69 -3.10
C LEU A 21 -7.05 -5.79 -4.15
N LEU A 22 -7.59 -6.98 -3.89
CA LEU A 22 -7.62 -8.13 -4.83
C LEU A 22 -9.05 -8.55 -5.18
N ASN A 23 -10.05 -7.70 -4.91
CA ASN A 23 -11.44 -7.96 -5.28
C ASN A 23 -11.81 -7.19 -6.57
N PRO A 24 -11.90 -7.88 -7.74
CA PRO A 24 -12.23 -7.24 -9.02
C PRO A 24 -13.64 -6.65 -9.04
N ASP A 25 -14.55 -7.17 -8.21
CA ASP A 25 -15.95 -6.75 -8.13
C ASP A 25 -16.15 -5.59 -7.13
N HIS A 26 -15.10 -5.18 -6.41
CA HIS A 26 -15.22 -4.07 -5.47
C HIS A 26 -15.44 -2.75 -6.22
N PRO A 27 -16.50 -1.97 -5.93
CA PRO A 27 -16.86 -0.77 -6.71
C PRO A 27 -15.72 0.24 -6.88
N GLN A 28 -14.95 0.46 -5.81
CA GLN A 28 -13.79 1.37 -5.82
C GLN A 28 -12.44 0.67 -6.02
N GLY A 29 -12.43 -0.66 -5.92
CA GLY A 29 -11.22 -1.49 -5.79
C GLY A 29 -10.88 -2.28 -7.05
N GLY A 30 -11.86 -2.50 -7.93
CA GLY A 30 -11.73 -3.40 -9.06
C GLY A 30 -10.59 -3.06 -10.02
N SER A 31 -10.32 -1.78 -10.27
CA SER A 31 -9.17 -1.37 -11.10
C SER A 31 -7.81 -1.66 -10.44
N LYS A 32 -7.73 -1.58 -9.11
CA LYS A 32 -6.54 -1.93 -8.33
C LYS A 32 -6.35 -3.45 -8.31
N ALA A 33 -7.44 -4.18 -8.09
CA ALA A 33 -7.44 -5.64 -8.15
C ALA A 33 -6.95 -6.16 -9.49
N ARG A 34 -7.51 -5.70 -10.61
CA ARG A 34 -7.07 -6.12 -11.94
C ARG A 34 -5.58 -5.87 -12.16
N PHE A 35 -5.06 -4.74 -11.69
CA PHE A 35 -3.63 -4.46 -11.76
C PHE A 35 -2.82 -5.49 -10.96
N PHE A 36 -3.08 -5.66 -9.67
CA PHE A 36 -2.28 -6.55 -8.81
C PHE A 36 -2.43 -8.03 -9.18
N LEU A 37 -3.64 -8.47 -9.53
CA LEU A 37 -3.89 -9.81 -10.07
C LEU A 37 -3.11 -10.04 -11.38
N GLY A 38 -3.01 -9.02 -12.24
CA GLY A 38 -2.21 -9.07 -13.46
C GLY A 38 -0.70 -9.21 -13.23
N PHE A 39 -0.21 -8.92 -12.02
CA PHE A 39 1.17 -9.15 -11.58
C PHE A 39 1.35 -10.44 -10.77
N GLY A 40 0.32 -11.29 -10.72
CA GLY A 40 0.38 -12.64 -10.13
C GLY A 40 0.05 -12.72 -8.64
N PHE A 41 -0.35 -11.62 -7.99
CA PHE A 41 -0.92 -11.68 -6.65
C PHE A 41 -2.26 -12.43 -6.66
N SER A 42 -2.63 -13.06 -5.53
CA SER A 42 -3.82 -13.89 -5.42
C SER A 42 -4.53 -13.67 -4.08
N ARG A 43 -5.87 -13.84 -4.07
CA ARG A 43 -6.70 -13.68 -2.87
C ARG A 43 -6.48 -14.79 -1.85
N GLU A 44 -5.96 -15.93 -2.31
CA GLU A 44 -5.63 -17.11 -1.51
C GLU A 44 -4.27 -16.95 -0.80
N ARG A 45 -3.42 -16.04 -1.30
CA ARG A 45 -2.08 -15.74 -0.76
C ARG A 45 -1.95 -14.30 -0.29
N THR A 46 -2.89 -13.84 0.56
CA THR A 46 -2.88 -12.44 1.03
C THR A 46 -1.64 -12.06 1.82
N THR A 47 -1.01 -12.99 2.52
CA THR A 47 0.21 -12.73 3.29
C THR A 47 1.37 -12.33 2.39
N GLU A 48 1.52 -12.99 1.23
CA GLU A 48 2.54 -12.65 0.22
C GLU A 48 2.40 -11.21 -0.25
N PHE A 49 1.16 -10.76 -0.50
CA PHE A 49 0.91 -9.37 -0.88
C PHE A 49 1.10 -8.39 0.29
N ALA A 50 0.76 -8.79 1.53
CA ALA A 50 1.00 -7.96 2.71
C ALA A 50 2.50 -7.70 2.93
N ASP A 51 3.32 -8.74 2.80
CA ASP A 51 4.78 -8.65 2.93
C ASP A 51 5.38 -7.76 1.83
N ALA A 52 4.90 -7.91 0.60
CA ALA A 52 5.32 -7.06 -0.52
C ALA A 52 4.96 -5.57 -0.28
N LEU A 53 3.77 -5.28 0.24
CA LEU A 53 3.35 -3.91 0.60
C LEU A 53 4.17 -3.34 1.76
N PHE A 54 4.48 -4.15 2.76
CA PHE A 54 5.33 -3.77 3.89
C PHE A 54 6.74 -3.39 3.40
N LEU A 55 7.37 -4.27 2.63
CA LEU A 55 8.70 -4.03 2.06
C LEU A 55 8.70 -2.83 1.11
N GLN A 56 7.66 -2.67 0.29
CA GLN A 56 7.52 -1.50 -0.58
C GLN A 56 7.46 -0.20 0.24
N ALA A 57 6.66 -0.16 1.31
CA ALA A 57 6.55 1.04 2.14
C ALA A 57 7.86 1.37 2.86
N LEU A 58 8.64 0.37 3.28
CA LEU A 58 9.96 0.55 3.88
C LEU A 58 11.03 0.99 2.88
N ARG A 59 10.95 0.54 1.62
CA ARG A 59 11.95 0.84 0.56
C ARG A 59 11.51 1.95 -0.39
N ALA A 60 10.36 2.56 -0.16
CA ALA A 60 9.80 3.60 -1.01
C ALA A 60 10.81 4.73 -1.25
N SER A 61 11.01 5.06 -2.53
CA SER A 61 11.93 6.12 -2.96
C SER A 61 11.41 7.51 -2.58
N VAL A 62 10.09 7.68 -2.50
CA VAL A 62 9.47 8.95 -2.12
C VAL A 62 8.48 8.71 -0.99
N ARG A 63 8.54 9.59 0.02
CA ARG A 63 7.57 9.66 1.11
C ARG A 63 7.01 11.08 1.20
N MET A 64 5.70 11.18 1.23
CA MET A 64 4.99 12.44 1.44
C MET A 64 4.16 12.31 2.70
N VAL A 65 4.33 13.24 3.64
CA VAL A 65 3.56 13.28 4.88
C VAL A 65 2.63 14.48 4.83
N THR A 66 1.35 14.24 5.04
CA THR A 66 0.32 15.27 5.06
C THR A 66 -0.40 15.21 6.40
N PRO A 67 -0.15 16.18 7.31
CA PRO A 67 -0.97 16.35 8.49
C PRO A 67 -2.42 16.63 8.09
N THR A 68 -3.37 15.92 8.71
CA THR A 68 -4.81 16.09 8.48
C THR A 68 -5.54 16.60 9.72
N SER A 69 -4.99 16.35 10.90
CA SER A 69 -5.37 16.94 12.18
C SER A 69 -4.17 16.84 13.14
N PRO A 70 -4.23 17.43 14.36
CA PRO A 70 -3.11 17.40 15.31
C PRO A 70 -2.54 16.00 15.57
N ASP A 71 -3.40 14.98 15.57
CA ASP A 71 -2.99 13.60 15.89
C ASP A 71 -3.13 12.63 14.72
N ARG A 72 -3.38 13.15 13.52
CA ARG A 72 -3.69 12.33 12.35
C ARG A 72 -2.91 12.81 11.15
N ARG A 73 -2.13 11.90 10.55
CA ARG A 73 -1.39 12.16 9.31
C ARG A 73 -1.62 11.07 8.29
N VAL A 74 -1.60 11.48 7.03
CA VAL A 74 -1.58 10.57 5.88
C VAL A 74 -0.16 10.52 5.36
N ILE A 75 0.35 9.31 5.13
CA ILE A 75 1.67 9.09 4.54
C ILE A 75 1.47 8.37 3.21
N ALA A 76 1.99 8.96 2.13
CA ALA A 76 2.05 8.30 0.83
C ALA A 76 3.48 7.83 0.55
N CYS A 77 3.63 6.55 0.23
CA CYS A 77 4.91 5.92 -0.10
C CYS A 77 4.89 5.50 -1.57
N ILE A 78 5.82 6.02 -2.37
CA ILE A 78 5.91 5.74 -3.82
C ILE A 78 7.22 5.00 -4.11
N GLY A 79 7.12 3.89 -4.82
CA GLY A 79 8.27 3.10 -5.24
C GLY A 79 7.88 1.76 -5.87
N PRO A 80 8.86 0.96 -6.32
CA PRO A 80 8.62 -0.36 -6.88
C PRO A 80 8.08 -1.33 -5.82
N ILE A 81 7.24 -2.27 -6.25
CA ILE A 81 6.82 -3.43 -5.46
C ILE A 81 7.31 -4.71 -6.13
N ALA A 82 7.92 -5.62 -5.37
CA ALA A 82 8.24 -6.95 -5.86
C ALA A 82 6.94 -7.74 -6.09
N THR A 83 6.80 -8.38 -7.25
CA THR A 83 5.57 -9.11 -7.61
C THR A 83 5.85 -10.56 -7.93
N PRO A 84 4.84 -11.45 -7.82
CA PRO A 84 4.98 -12.86 -8.19
C PRO A 84 5.37 -13.08 -9.65
N SER A 85 5.04 -12.14 -10.55
CA SER A 85 5.46 -12.20 -11.95
C SER A 85 6.94 -11.82 -12.18
N GLY A 86 7.69 -11.48 -11.12
CA GLY A 86 9.08 -11.03 -11.21
C GLY A 86 9.26 -9.60 -11.73
N ARG A 87 8.18 -8.90 -12.09
CA ARG A 87 8.22 -7.49 -12.51
C ARG A 87 8.12 -6.60 -11.27
N GLU A 88 8.64 -5.38 -11.37
CA GLU A 88 8.62 -4.42 -10.25
C GLU A 88 7.90 -3.11 -10.63
N PRO A 89 6.57 -3.12 -10.81
CA PRO A 89 5.86 -1.92 -11.18
C PRO A 89 5.90 -0.89 -10.04
N TRP A 90 5.86 0.38 -10.40
CA TRP A 90 5.79 1.46 -9.42
C TRP A 90 4.37 1.59 -8.88
N ILE A 91 4.25 1.63 -7.56
CA ILE A 91 2.97 1.83 -6.88
C ILE A 91 3.06 2.97 -5.88
N ARG A 92 1.87 3.45 -5.51
CA ARG A 92 1.66 4.32 -4.38
C ARG A 92 0.85 3.57 -3.32
N THR A 93 1.40 3.48 -2.11
CA THR A 93 0.64 3.08 -0.92
C THR A 93 0.31 4.31 -0.10
N VAL A 94 -0.88 4.31 0.50
CA VAL A 94 -1.37 5.39 1.36
C VAL A 94 -1.67 4.81 2.73
N TRP A 95 -1.15 5.46 3.76
CA TRP A 95 -1.19 5.02 5.14
C TRP A 95 -1.82 6.10 6.00
N LEU A 96 -2.74 5.70 6.88
CA LEU A 96 -3.28 6.57 7.91
C LEU A 96 -2.57 6.27 9.22
N VAL A 97 -2.00 7.30 9.84
CA VAL A 97 -1.36 7.19 11.16
C VAL A 97 -2.11 8.09 12.13
N GLU A 98 -2.42 7.54 13.29
CA GLU A 98 -3.11 8.20 14.40
C GLU A 98 -2.23 8.16 15.66
N ARG A 99 -2.80 8.46 16.83
CA ARG A 99 -2.09 8.57 18.12
C ARG A 99 -1.30 7.33 18.53
N ASP A 100 -1.71 6.14 18.07
CA ASP A 100 -1.06 4.88 18.43
C ASP A 100 0.21 4.59 17.61
N GLU A 101 0.58 5.49 16.69
CA GLU A 101 1.73 5.36 15.80
C GLU A 101 1.71 4.04 15.01
N VAL A 102 0.52 3.53 14.68
CA VAL A 102 0.34 2.39 13.76
C VAL A 102 -0.14 2.90 12.41
N GLY A 103 0.65 2.65 11.37
CA GLY A 103 0.29 2.99 9.99
C GLY A 103 -0.70 2.00 9.41
N ARG A 104 -1.96 2.40 9.29
CA ARG A 104 -3.02 1.58 8.71
C ARG A 104 -3.09 1.78 7.22
N LEU A 105 -2.97 0.70 6.46
CA LEU A 105 -3.10 0.79 5.01
C LEU A 105 -4.48 1.34 4.64
N VAL A 106 -4.51 2.45 3.92
CA VAL A 106 -5.72 3.03 3.32
C VAL A 106 -5.95 2.39 1.96
N THR A 107 -4.95 2.42 1.08
CA THR A 107 -5.01 1.86 -0.27
C THR A 107 -3.62 1.64 -0.86
N ALA A 108 -3.55 0.81 -1.91
CA ALA A 108 -2.41 0.68 -2.82
C ALA A 108 -2.91 0.79 -4.26
N HIS A 109 -2.19 1.46 -5.15
CA HIS A 109 -2.55 1.55 -6.57
C HIS A 109 -1.33 1.89 -7.44
N PRO A 110 -1.40 1.70 -8.77
CA PRO A 110 -0.31 2.06 -9.68
C PRO A 110 0.05 3.53 -9.55
N ASP A 111 1.34 3.85 -9.56
CA ASP A 111 1.80 5.23 -9.67
C ASP A 111 1.93 5.58 -11.17
N ARG A 112 0.87 6.20 -11.71
CA ARG A 112 0.72 6.42 -13.17
C ARG A 112 1.84 7.23 -13.82
N ALA A 113 2.62 7.98 -13.05
CA ALA A 113 3.75 8.75 -13.57
C ALA A 113 4.97 7.89 -13.89
N ARG A 114 5.07 6.67 -13.33
CA ARG A 114 6.29 5.84 -13.36
C ARG A 114 6.04 4.35 -13.59
N SER A 115 4.80 3.95 -13.88
CA SER A 115 4.41 2.55 -14.12
C SER A 115 4.55 2.10 -15.59
N ALA A 116 5.37 2.78 -16.40
CA ALA A 116 5.59 2.43 -17.80
C ALA A 116 6.40 1.13 -17.93
#